data_AF-T0ZY06-F1
#
_entry.id   AF-T0ZY06-F1
#
_cell.length_a   1.000
_cell.length_b   1.000
_cell.length_c   1.000
_cell.angle_alpha   90.00
_cell.angle_beta   90.00
_cell.angle_gamma   90.00
#
_symmetry.space_group_name_H-M   'P 1'
#
loop_
_entity.id
_entity.type
_entity.pdbx_description
1 polymer ?
#
loop_
_entity_poly.entity_id
_entity_poly.type
_entity_poly.pdbx_seq_one_letter_code
_entity_poly.pdbx_strand_id
1 'polypeptide(L)'
;PTLAEYTANPFIARLPALQDQKSLYRALLQAPLFDSKERDYPAHLRKHCIVRLANGFLPQPRQLDLADRFGLLLRQGYLGRDPSTTAYLHHLHNGLDRIQAGDLDAPVSHAVQNTASSFALLGCPGVGKTRGMNRVLAQYPQTILHETPFSLVQLVWLRLEAPALGSLKQLCIDFFDAIDRLIGSDYVKRYATGVTVERMMSHMAHVAQLHALGVLIIDEIQHLKGVKVGPDALLKFMVKLVNTIGVPVIPIGTLGALEILQASFSQARRASGLGSLHWDRMTPDATWERFLAQLWNYQWTNPATEL
;
A
#
# COMPACT_ATOMS: atom_id res chain seq x y z
N PRO A 1 0.27 0.12 26.08
CA PRO A 1 0.04 -1.34 26.11
C PRO A 1 0.23 -1.95 24.71
N THR A 2 0.95 -3.06 24.60
CA THR A 2 1.10 -3.83 23.35
C THR A 2 0.24 -5.09 23.42
N LEU A 3 -0.21 -5.57 22.26
CA LEU A 3 -0.93 -6.84 22.16
C LEU A 3 0.08 -7.98 22.20
N ALA A 4 -0.27 -9.08 22.88
CA ALA A 4 0.65 -10.20 23.11
C ALA A 4 1.03 -10.89 21.80
N GLU A 5 0.05 -11.13 20.93
CA GLU A 5 0.20 -11.71 19.60
C GLU A 5 1.08 -10.86 18.67
N TYR A 6 1.08 -9.53 18.84
CA TYR A 6 1.94 -8.63 18.06
C TYR A 6 3.37 -8.60 18.59
N THR A 7 3.54 -8.79 19.89
CA THR A 7 4.85 -8.81 20.53
C THR A 7 5.55 -10.15 20.27
N ALA A 8 4.79 -11.25 20.22
CA ALA A 8 5.32 -12.58 19.96
C ALA A 8 5.74 -12.80 18.50
N ASN A 9 5.06 -12.17 17.53
CA ASN A 9 5.35 -12.34 16.12
C ASN A 9 6.54 -11.45 15.68
N PRO A 10 7.68 -12.03 15.26
CA PRO A 10 8.87 -11.25 14.90
C PRO A 10 8.66 -10.23 13.76
N PHE A 11 7.79 -10.52 12.79
CA PHE A 11 7.50 -9.60 11.68
C PHE A 11 6.70 -8.38 12.13
N ILE A 12 5.93 -8.49 13.21
CA ILE A 12 5.15 -7.39 13.77
C ILE A 12 5.96 -6.62 14.82
N ALA A 13 6.73 -7.32 15.66
CA ALA A 13 7.50 -6.73 16.75
C ALA A 13 8.54 -5.70 16.29
N ARG A 14 8.99 -5.78 15.03
CA ARG A 14 9.96 -4.83 14.43
C ARG A 14 9.30 -3.64 13.71
N LEU A 15 7.97 -3.61 13.63
CA LEU A 15 7.23 -2.47 13.06
C LEU A 15 7.17 -1.31 14.06
N PRO A 16 6.93 -0.06 13.59
CA PRO A 16 6.62 1.06 14.46
C PRO A 16 5.49 0.72 15.45
N ALA A 17 5.56 1.28 16.66
CA ALA A 17 4.53 1.06 17.67
C ALA A 17 3.16 1.59 17.22
N LEU A 18 2.08 1.01 17.75
CA LEU A 18 0.74 1.55 17.55
C LEU A 18 0.65 2.95 18.17
N GLN A 19 0.11 3.89 17.41
CA GLN A 19 -0.02 5.29 17.80
C GLN A 19 -1.47 5.61 18.13
N ASP A 20 -1.69 6.55 19.06
CA ASP A 20 -3.00 7.16 19.21
C ASP A 20 -3.28 8.14 18.05
N GLN A 21 -4.54 8.55 17.89
CA GLN A 21 -4.99 9.45 16.81
C GLN A 21 -4.18 10.75 16.77
N LYS A 22 -3.81 11.31 17.92
CA LYS A 22 -3.08 12.58 18.02
C LYS A 22 -1.62 12.43 17.55
N SER A 23 -0.97 11.34 17.93
CA SER A 23 0.40 11.02 17.52
C SER A 23 0.44 10.68 16.04
N LEU A 24 -0.54 9.94 15.55
CA LEU A 24 -0.68 9.62 14.13
C LEU A 24 -0.88 10.89 13.29
N TYR A 25 -1.73 11.81 13.73
CA TYR A 25 -1.89 13.12 13.08
C TYR A 25 -0.57 13.88 12.99
N ARG A 26 0.20 13.95 14.08
CA ARG A 26 1.51 14.61 14.09
C ARG A 26 2.52 13.92 13.18
N ALA A 27 2.51 12.60 13.13
CA ALA A 27 3.41 11.81 12.29
C ALA A 27 3.12 12.01 10.78
N LEU A 28 1.84 12.15 10.41
CA LEU A 28 1.42 12.46 9.05
C LEU A 28 1.56 13.94 8.70
N LEU A 29 1.50 14.86 9.66
CA LEU A 29 1.61 16.30 9.43
C LEU A 29 2.98 16.64 8.83
N GLN A 30 2.98 17.43 7.77
CA GLN A 30 4.17 18.06 7.20
C GLN A 30 3.82 19.52 6.92
N ALA A 31 4.14 20.42 7.85
CA ALA A 31 3.87 21.83 7.64
C ALA A 31 4.74 22.36 6.47
N PRO A 32 4.20 23.21 5.59
CA PRO A 32 5.02 23.90 4.61
C PRO A 32 6.02 24.84 5.30
N LEU A 33 7.19 25.03 4.71
CA LEU A 33 8.17 25.99 5.22
C LEU A 33 7.62 27.41 5.07
N PHE A 34 7.51 28.14 6.18
CA PHE A 34 6.93 29.47 6.23
C PHE A 34 7.58 30.32 7.32
N ASP A 35 7.92 31.57 6.96
CA ASP A 35 8.29 32.62 7.91
C ASP A 35 7.49 33.89 7.58
N SER A 36 6.91 34.51 8.60
CA SER A 36 6.05 35.69 8.44
C SER A 36 6.77 36.90 7.84
N LYS A 37 8.11 36.96 7.97
CA LYS A 37 8.98 38.00 7.36
C LYS A 37 9.05 37.87 5.84
N GLU A 38 8.81 36.67 5.29
CA GLU A 38 8.85 36.45 3.83
C GLU A 38 7.71 37.18 3.10
N ARG A 39 6.70 37.69 3.81
CA ARG A 39 5.65 38.57 3.24
C ARG A 39 6.18 39.92 2.77
N ASP A 40 7.32 40.35 3.31
CA ASP A 40 7.97 41.60 2.92
C ASP A 40 8.95 41.41 1.75
N TYR A 41 9.12 40.17 1.26
CA TYR A 41 9.93 39.92 0.09
C TYR A 41 9.34 40.57 -1.18
N PRO A 42 10.19 40.88 -2.17
CA PRO A 42 9.75 41.28 -3.50
C PRO A 42 8.73 40.30 -4.09
N ALA A 43 7.76 40.81 -4.84
CA ALA A 43 6.64 40.03 -5.37
C ALA A 43 7.08 38.79 -6.20
N HIS A 44 8.21 38.89 -6.91
CA HIS A 44 8.74 37.77 -7.68
C HIS A 44 9.22 36.61 -6.78
N LEU A 45 9.80 36.89 -5.60
CA LEU A 45 10.20 35.85 -4.64
C LEU A 45 8.98 35.23 -3.94
N ARG A 46 8.00 36.05 -3.54
CA ARG A 46 6.78 35.57 -2.87
C ARG A 46 6.02 34.53 -3.69
N LYS A 47 6.00 34.68 -5.03
CA LYS A 47 5.43 33.67 -5.94
C LYS A 47 6.11 32.30 -5.80
N HIS A 48 7.43 32.26 -5.64
CA HIS A 48 8.16 31.01 -5.40
C HIS A 48 7.90 30.46 -4.00
N CYS A 49 7.73 31.31 -2.98
CA CYS A 49 7.38 30.86 -1.63
C CYS A 49 5.99 30.18 -1.60
N ILE A 50 5.00 30.68 -2.35
CA ILE A 50 3.66 30.07 -2.43
C ILE A 50 3.72 28.60 -2.88
N VAL A 51 4.66 28.23 -3.76
CA VAL A 51 4.80 26.84 -4.24
C VAL A 51 5.15 25.88 -3.09
N ARG A 52 5.70 26.36 -1.97
CA ARG A 52 5.97 25.54 -0.78
C ARG A 52 4.71 24.94 -0.18
N LEU A 53 3.52 25.54 -0.41
CA LEU A 53 2.24 24.95 -0.02
C LEU A 53 2.03 23.57 -0.63
N ALA A 54 2.51 23.33 -1.86
CA ALA A 54 2.43 22.03 -2.51
C ALA A 54 3.23 20.94 -1.77
N ASN A 55 4.26 21.33 -1.02
CA ASN A 55 5.07 20.44 -0.20
C ASN A 55 4.45 20.19 1.18
N GLY A 56 3.48 21.01 1.61
CA GLY A 56 2.76 20.84 2.87
C GLY A 56 1.70 19.74 2.81
N PHE A 57 1.57 18.95 3.88
CA PHE A 57 0.56 17.92 4.05
C PHE A 57 -0.15 18.15 5.39
N LEU A 58 -1.38 18.66 5.33
CA LEU A 58 -2.26 18.89 6.48
C LEU A 58 -3.26 17.72 6.57
N PRO A 59 -3.06 16.72 7.46
CA PRO A 59 -3.89 15.52 7.50
C PRO A 59 -5.34 15.85 7.82
N GLN A 60 -6.29 15.20 7.13
CA GLN A 60 -7.72 15.26 7.42
C GLN A 60 -8.19 13.90 7.96
N PRO A 61 -9.41 13.79 8.51
CA PRO A 61 -9.93 12.54 9.06
C PRO A 61 -9.81 11.36 8.09
N ARG A 62 -10.04 11.59 6.78
CA ARG A 62 -9.92 10.52 5.76
C ARG A 62 -8.50 9.95 5.61
N GLN A 63 -7.45 10.76 5.85
CA GLN A 63 -6.06 10.28 5.80
C GLN A 63 -5.69 9.55 7.10
N LEU A 64 -6.26 9.92 8.24
CA LEU A 64 -6.12 9.17 9.49
C LEU A 64 -6.78 7.80 9.36
N ASP A 65 -8.01 7.74 8.83
CA ASP A 65 -8.72 6.47 8.56
C ASP A 65 -7.93 5.57 7.60
N LEU A 66 -7.32 6.13 6.54
CA LEU A 66 -6.41 5.38 5.67
C LEU A 66 -5.22 4.80 6.44
N ALA A 67 -4.60 5.58 7.31
CA ALA A 67 -3.43 5.16 8.07
C ALA A 67 -3.75 4.06 9.10
N ASP A 68 -4.90 4.19 9.77
CA ASP A 68 -5.40 3.18 10.71
C ASP A 68 -5.69 1.85 10.00
N ARG A 69 -6.43 1.90 8.88
CA ARG A 69 -6.74 0.71 8.08
C ARG A 69 -5.49 0.05 7.52
N PHE A 70 -4.52 0.84 7.05
CA PHE A 70 -3.23 0.31 6.60
C PHE A 70 -2.50 -0.40 7.74
N GLY A 71 -2.39 0.24 8.91
CA GLY A 71 -1.68 -0.31 10.07
C GLY A 71 -2.31 -1.60 10.61
N LEU A 72 -3.65 -1.68 10.59
CA LEU A 72 -4.39 -2.89 10.93
C LEU A 72 -4.16 -3.99 9.89
N LEU A 73 -4.32 -3.67 8.60
CA LEU A 73 -4.16 -4.60 7.50
C LEU A 73 -2.77 -5.25 7.49
N LEU A 74 -1.73 -4.43 7.65
CA LEU A 74 -0.34 -4.89 7.69
C LEU A 74 -0.10 -5.92 8.79
N ARG A 75 -0.57 -5.63 10.01
CA ARG A 75 -0.33 -6.50 11.18
C ARG A 75 -1.18 -7.77 11.12
N GLN A 76 -2.45 -7.65 10.73
CA GLN A 76 -3.33 -8.81 10.54
C GLN A 76 -2.79 -9.75 9.45
N GLY A 77 -2.25 -9.20 8.36
CA GLY A 77 -1.59 -9.97 7.32
C GLY A 77 -0.35 -10.75 7.78
N TYR A 78 0.30 -10.37 8.88
CA TYR A 78 1.45 -11.11 9.43
C TYR A 78 1.08 -12.19 10.44
N LEU A 79 -0.09 -12.12 11.08
CA LEU A 79 -0.50 -13.10 12.09
C LEU A 79 -0.53 -14.54 11.55
N GLY A 80 -1.10 -14.76 10.36
CA GLY A 80 -1.11 -16.08 9.70
C GLY A 80 0.24 -16.50 9.12
N ARG A 81 1.28 -15.67 9.22
CA ARG A 81 2.60 -15.88 8.60
C ARG A 81 3.72 -15.74 9.63
N ASP A 82 3.45 -16.08 10.88
CA ASP A 82 4.43 -15.97 11.96
C ASP A 82 5.64 -16.89 11.72
N PRO A 83 6.86 -16.33 11.60
CA PRO A 83 8.08 -17.09 11.34
C PRO A 83 8.59 -17.87 12.57
N SER A 84 8.06 -17.58 13.77
CA SER A 84 8.33 -18.36 14.98
C SER A 84 7.51 -19.66 15.04
N THR A 85 6.55 -19.83 14.14
CA THR A 85 5.68 -21.00 14.03
C THR A 85 5.90 -21.72 12.70
N THR A 86 5.26 -22.88 12.50
CA THR A 86 5.28 -23.59 11.22
C THR A 86 4.47 -22.88 10.13
N ALA A 87 3.67 -21.85 10.46
CA ALA A 87 2.79 -21.18 9.53
C ALA A 87 3.55 -20.57 8.34
N TYR A 88 4.61 -19.79 8.61
CA TYR A 88 5.43 -19.19 7.56
C TYR A 88 6.07 -20.24 6.64
N LEU A 89 6.61 -21.32 7.21
CA LEU A 89 7.23 -22.41 6.46
C LEU A 89 6.21 -23.15 5.58
N HIS A 90 5.00 -23.41 6.10
CA HIS A 90 3.92 -24.02 5.32
C HIS A 90 3.51 -23.13 4.14
N HIS A 91 3.44 -21.80 4.34
CA HIS A 91 3.20 -20.88 3.24
C HIS A 91 4.28 -21.00 2.14
N LEU A 92 5.56 -21.05 2.52
CA LEU A 92 6.67 -21.22 1.56
C LEU A 92 6.60 -22.55 0.80
N HIS A 93 6.35 -23.67 1.49
CA HIS A 93 6.19 -24.99 0.85
C HIS A 93 5.02 -25.00 -0.13
N ASN A 94 3.86 -24.48 0.29
CA ASN A 94 2.69 -24.37 -0.58
C ASN A 94 2.98 -23.49 -1.82
N GLY A 95 3.84 -22.48 -1.70
CA GLY A 95 4.32 -21.68 -2.83
C GLY A 95 5.14 -22.49 -3.83
N LEU A 96 5.99 -23.41 -3.34
CA LEU A 96 6.77 -24.31 -4.19
C LEU A 96 5.89 -25.33 -4.92
N ASP A 97 4.91 -25.93 -4.23
CA ASP A 97 3.94 -26.87 -4.82
C ASP A 97 3.23 -26.23 -6.03
N ARG A 98 2.80 -24.97 -5.89
CA ARG A 98 2.13 -24.20 -6.94
C ARG A 98 3.05 -23.87 -8.12
N ILE A 99 4.34 -23.58 -7.85
CA ILE A 99 5.33 -23.37 -8.90
C ILE A 99 5.56 -24.66 -9.70
N GLN A 100 5.70 -25.79 -9.01
CA GLN A 100 5.92 -27.09 -9.65
C GLN A 100 4.73 -27.52 -10.51
N ALA A 101 3.50 -27.30 -10.01
CA ALA A 101 2.28 -27.55 -10.75
C ALA A 101 2.04 -26.55 -11.90
N GLY A 102 2.66 -25.36 -11.83
CA GLY A 102 2.37 -24.27 -12.77
C GLY A 102 0.98 -23.66 -12.59
N ASP A 103 0.34 -23.90 -11.44
CA ASP A 103 -1.02 -23.46 -11.15
C ASP A 103 -1.12 -22.93 -9.71
N LEU A 104 -1.66 -21.73 -9.57
CA LEU A 104 -1.91 -21.09 -8.28
C LEU A 104 -3.04 -21.77 -7.49
N ASP A 105 -3.94 -22.48 -8.17
CA ASP A 105 -5.06 -23.21 -7.56
C ASP A 105 -4.71 -24.67 -7.25
N ALA A 106 -3.45 -25.07 -7.48
CA ALA A 106 -2.98 -26.40 -7.18
C ALA A 106 -3.24 -26.76 -5.70
N PRO A 107 -3.67 -28.01 -5.42
CA PRO A 107 -3.83 -28.46 -4.04
C PRO A 107 -2.50 -28.35 -3.31
N VAL A 108 -2.58 -27.92 -2.06
CA VAL A 108 -1.40 -27.64 -1.24
C VAL A 108 -1.18 -28.74 -0.21
N SER A 109 0.09 -28.99 0.12
CA SER A 109 0.47 -30.01 1.09
C SER A 109 0.10 -29.67 2.52
N HIS A 110 0.00 -28.37 2.86
CA HIS A 110 -0.26 -27.91 4.22
C HIS A 110 -1.46 -26.96 4.29
N ALA A 111 -2.40 -27.24 5.20
CA ALA A 111 -3.44 -26.28 5.54
C ALA A 111 -2.82 -25.06 6.25
N VAL A 112 -3.14 -23.87 5.76
CA VAL A 112 -2.67 -22.60 6.34
C VAL A 112 -3.85 -21.71 6.67
N GLN A 113 -3.76 -21.00 7.79
CA GLN A 113 -4.75 -19.98 8.14
C GLN A 113 -4.47 -18.72 7.34
N ASN A 114 -5.45 -18.29 6.56
CA ASN A 114 -5.34 -17.04 5.85
C ASN A 114 -5.95 -15.89 6.67
N THR A 115 -5.09 -15.00 7.15
CA THR A 115 -5.48 -13.78 7.87
C THR A 115 -5.38 -12.52 7.00
N ALA A 116 -5.00 -12.67 5.73
CA ALA A 116 -4.86 -11.53 4.83
C ALA A 116 -6.21 -10.95 4.42
N SER A 117 -6.24 -9.62 4.37
CA SER A 117 -7.38 -8.82 3.97
C SER A 117 -6.96 -7.84 2.88
N SER A 118 -7.92 -7.17 2.26
CA SER A 118 -7.71 -6.11 1.30
C SER A 118 -8.81 -5.05 1.44
N PHE A 119 -8.45 -3.79 1.25
CA PHE A 119 -9.40 -2.71 0.99
C PHE A 119 -8.97 -1.92 -0.24
N ALA A 120 -9.91 -1.29 -0.92
CA ALA A 120 -9.63 -0.41 -2.06
C ALA A 120 -9.66 1.06 -1.64
N LEU A 121 -8.77 1.88 -2.20
CA LEU A 121 -8.79 3.33 -2.09
C LEU A 121 -9.19 3.95 -3.44
N LEU A 122 -10.44 4.36 -3.55
CA LEU A 122 -11.04 4.85 -4.79
C LEU A 122 -11.40 6.32 -4.67
N GLY A 123 -11.34 7.06 -5.77
CA GLY A 123 -11.72 8.47 -5.75
C GLY A 123 -11.34 9.24 -7.00
N CYS A 124 -11.82 10.48 -7.13
CA CYS A 124 -11.49 11.33 -8.28
C CYS A 124 -9.96 11.53 -8.43
N PRO A 125 -9.45 11.73 -9.65
CA PRO A 125 -8.07 12.19 -9.85
C PRO A 125 -7.79 13.48 -9.08
N GLY A 126 -6.57 13.65 -8.57
CA GLY A 126 -6.16 14.87 -7.86
C GLY A 126 -6.63 15.03 -6.41
N VAL A 127 -7.49 14.14 -5.88
CA VAL A 127 -7.96 14.24 -4.47
C VAL A 127 -6.91 13.85 -3.42
N GLY A 128 -5.70 13.47 -3.86
CA GLY A 128 -4.56 13.19 -2.99
C GLY A 128 -4.41 11.74 -2.54
N LYS A 129 -5.00 10.74 -3.21
CA LYS A 129 -4.92 9.30 -2.86
C LYS A 129 -3.47 8.80 -2.76
N THR A 130 -2.71 8.90 -3.85
CA THR A 130 -1.30 8.49 -3.91
C THR A 130 -0.45 9.24 -2.90
N ARG A 131 -0.65 10.56 -2.77
CA ARG A 131 0.07 11.39 -1.80
C ARG A 131 -0.24 10.96 -0.35
N GLY A 132 -1.51 10.67 -0.06
CA GLY A 132 -1.96 10.15 1.23
C GLY A 132 -1.33 8.81 1.54
N MET A 133 -1.39 7.85 0.61
CA MET A 133 -0.76 6.54 0.78
C MET A 133 0.74 6.67 0.99
N ASN A 134 1.45 7.44 0.17
CA ASN A 134 2.90 7.65 0.35
C ASN A 134 3.25 8.23 1.73
N ARG A 135 2.41 9.11 2.29
CA ARG A 135 2.62 9.66 3.63
C ARG A 135 2.41 8.61 4.72
N VAL A 136 1.48 7.68 4.53
CA VAL A 136 1.28 6.51 5.41
C VAL A 136 2.44 5.54 5.31
N LEU A 137 2.86 5.17 4.09
CA LEU A 137 3.99 4.26 3.86
C LEU A 137 5.29 4.79 4.47
N ALA A 138 5.52 6.11 4.40
CA ALA A 138 6.67 6.77 4.99
C ALA A 138 6.77 6.63 6.53
N GLN A 139 5.70 6.20 7.21
CA GLN A 139 5.74 5.90 8.64
C GLN A 139 6.36 4.53 8.95
N TYR A 140 6.56 3.68 7.95
CA TYR A 140 7.04 2.32 8.09
C TYR A 140 8.36 2.15 7.31
N PRO A 141 9.36 1.44 7.87
CA PRO A 141 10.53 1.06 7.08
C PRO A 141 10.06 0.21 5.89
N GLN A 142 10.65 0.39 4.72
CA GLN A 142 10.28 -0.40 3.55
C GLN A 142 10.78 -1.84 3.68
N THR A 143 11.97 -2.03 4.25
CA THR A 143 12.60 -3.33 4.49
C THR A 143 13.10 -3.45 5.93
N ILE A 144 13.12 -4.67 6.46
CA ILE A 144 13.66 -5.00 7.78
C ILE A 144 14.54 -6.25 7.63
N LEU A 145 15.82 -6.14 7.99
CA LEU A 145 16.71 -7.28 8.09
C LEU A 145 16.50 -7.98 9.43
N HIS A 146 16.26 -9.29 9.37
CA HIS A 146 16.30 -10.21 10.52
C HIS A 146 17.56 -11.05 10.40
N GLU A 147 18.37 -11.10 11.48
CA GLU A 147 19.62 -11.88 11.50
C GLU A 147 19.47 -13.14 12.37
N THR A 148 18.66 -13.08 13.43
CA THR A 148 18.41 -14.18 14.37
C THR A 148 16.95 -14.18 14.83
N PRO A 149 16.30 -15.35 15.03
CA PRO A 149 16.82 -16.71 14.82
C PRO A 149 16.82 -17.17 13.35
N PHE A 150 16.32 -16.35 12.44
CA PHE A 150 16.33 -16.59 11.00
C PHE A 150 16.92 -15.40 10.26
N SER A 151 17.60 -15.67 9.15
CA SER A 151 18.18 -14.65 8.28
C SER A 151 17.25 -14.39 7.10
N LEU A 152 16.51 -13.27 7.12
CA LEU A 152 15.65 -12.88 6.00
C LEU A 152 15.47 -11.36 5.92
N VAL A 153 15.20 -10.87 4.71
CA VAL A 153 14.79 -9.48 4.49
C VAL A 153 13.28 -9.44 4.38
N GLN A 154 12.62 -8.85 5.37
CA GLN A 154 11.19 -8.63 5.38
C GLN A 154 10.88 -7.36 4.58
N LEU A 155 10.04 -7.48 3.55
CA LEU A 155 9.49 -6.35 2.81
C LEU A 155 8.19 -5.90 3.49
N VAL A 156 8.20 -4.76 4.18
CA VAL A 156 7.01 -4.30 4.91
C VAL A 156 5.90 -3.90 3.95
N TRP A 157 6.26 -3.22 2.86
CA TRP A 157 5.33 -2.80 1.83
C TRP A 157 6.03 -2.71 0.47
N LEU A 158 5.27 -2.93 -0.59
CA LEU A 158 5.70 -2.69 -1.96
C LEU A 158 4.61 -1.94 -2.69
N ARG A 159 4.94 -0.80 -3.30
CA ARG A 159 4.01 -0.03 -4.13
C ARG A 159 4.44 -0.12 -5.58
N LEU A 160 3.52 -0.51 -6.44
CA LEU A 160 3.66 -0.53 -7.89
C LEU A 160 2.63 0.39 -8.51
N GLU A 161 2.96 0.99 -9.64
CA GLU A 161 1.99 1.69 -10.48
C GLU A 161 1.54 0.73 -11.58
N ALA A 162 0.23 0.65 -11.82
CA ALA A 162 -0.29 -0.20 -12.87
C ALA A 162 0.17 0.32 -14.26
N PRO A 163 0.79 -0.53 -15.10
CA PRO A 163 1.28 -0.12 -16.41
C PRO A 163 0.18 0.52 -17.26
N ALA A 164 0.47 1.64 -17.92
CA ALA A 164 -0.49 2.40 -18.72
C ALA A 164 -1.12 1.58 -19.88
N LEU A 165 -0.35 0.63 -20.44
CA LEU A 165 -0.82 -0.31 -21.47
C LEU A 165 -1.52 -1.56 -20.90
N GLY A 166 -1.70 -1.61 -19.57
CA GLY A 166 -2.47 -2.64 -18.87
C GLY A 166 -1.84 -4.05 -18.85
N SER A 167 -0.56 -4.20 -19.20
CA SER A 167 0.06 -5.52 -19.31
C SER A 167 0.32 -6.17 -17.94
N LEU A 168 -0.36 -7.29 -17.67
CA LEU A 168 -0.09 -8.16 -16.51
C LEU A 168 1.36 -8.64 -16.46
N LYS A 169 1.91 -8.96 -17.62
CA LYS A 169 3.32 -9.33 -17.75
C LYS A 169 4.22 -8.22 -17.24
N GLN A 170 3.93 -6.98 -17.65
CA GLN A 170 4.69 -5.82 -17.23
C GLN A 170 4.58 -5.59 -15.73
N LEU A 171 3.37 -5.72 -15.15
CA LEU A 171 3.19 -5.61 -13.69
C LEU A 171 4.06 -6.64 -12.92
N CYS A 172 4.16 -7.88 -13.42
CA CYS A 172 5.02 -8.89 -12.82
C CYS A 172 6.51 -8.54 -12.98
N ILE A 173 6.93 -8.00 -14.13
CA ILE A 173 8.30 -7.51 -14.34
C ILE A 173 8.61 -6.39 -13.36
N ASP A 174 7.73 -5.40 -13.24
CA ASP A 174 7.89 -4.25 -12.35
C ASP A 174 7.95 -4.67 -10.88
N PHE A 175 7.19 -5.70 -10.50
CA PHE A 175 7.28 -6.33 -9.18
C PHE A 175 8.68 -6.90 -8.91
N PHE A 176 9.19 -7.76 -9.80
CA PHE A 176 10.51 -8.36 -9.63
C PHE A 176 11.61 -7.31 -9.63
N ASP A 177 11.55 -6.35 -10.55
CA ASP A 177 12.49 -5.25 -10.68
C ASP A 177 12.49 -4.35 -9.44
N ALA A 178 11.32 -4.08 -8.86
CA ALA A 178 11.24 -3.33 -7.61
C ALA A 178 11.88 -4.08 -6.44
N ILE A 179 11.73 -5.40 -6.35
CA ILE A 179 12.39 -6.20 -5.32
C ILE A 179 13.90 -6.26 -5.57
N ASP A 180 14.34 -6.51 -6.81
CA ASP A 180 15.76 -6.54 -7.20
C ASP A 180 16.48 -5.25 -6.79
N ARG A 181 15.85 -4.09 -6.99
CA ARG A 181 16.39 -2.79 -6.51
C ARG A 181 16.44 -2.65 -5.00
N LEU A 182 15.50 -3.24 -4.27
CA LEU A 182 15.42 -3.09 -2.81
C LEU A 182 16.40 -3.97 -2.06
N ILE A 183 16.65 -5.19 -2.56
CA ILE A 183 17.43 -6.20 -1.84
C ILE A 183 18.63 -6.76 -2.63
N GLY A 184 18.86 -6.29 -3.85
CA GLY A 184 19.99 -6.73 -4.68
C GLY A 184 19.84 -8.14 -5.27
N SER A 185 18.61 -8.62 -5.45
CA SER A 185 18.31 -9.89 -6.12
C SER A 185 18.34 -9.78 -7.66
N ASP A 186 18.12 -10.90 -8.34
CA ASP A 186 18.10 -11.04 -9.80
C ASP A 186 16.82 -11.74 -10.30
N TYR A 187 15.68 -11.48 -9.66
CA TYR A 187 14.39 -12.10 -9.96
C TYR A 187 13.87 -11.79 -11.35
N VAL A 188 14.13 -10.61 -11.91
CA VAL A 188 13.76 -10.32 -13.30
C VAL A 188 14.43 -11.32 -14.24
N LYS A 189 15.73 -11.54 -14.07
CA LYS A 189 16.49 -12.48 -14.88
C LYS A 189 15.99 -13.92 -14.70
N ARG A 190 15.69 -14.33 -13.46
CA ARG A 190 15.28 -15.69 -13.13
C ARG A 190 13.84 -16.03 -13.52
N TYR A 191 12.91 -15.09 -13.36
CA TYR A 191 11.47 -15.38 -13.38
C TYR A 191 10.68 -14.62 -14.44
N ALA A 192 11.25 -13.61 -15.09
CA ALA A 192 10.56 -12.85 -16.13
C ALA A 192 10.98 -13.18 -17.58
N THR A 193 12.10 -13.90 -17.76
CA THR A 193 12.67 -14.17 -19.09
C THR A 193 12.17 -15.48 -19.68
N GLY A 194 11.46 -15.42 -20.81
CA GLY A 194 10.99 -16.63 -21.52
C GLY A 194 9.86 -17.40 -20.83
N VAL A 195 9.18 -16.78 -19.87
CA VAL A 195 8.14 -17.41 -19.03
C VAL A 195 6.75 -16.84 -19.36
N THR A 196 5.70 -17.65 -19.20
CA THR A 196 4.30 -17.24 -19.35
C THR A 196 3.83 -16.35 -18.19
N VAL A 197 2.77 -15.57 -18.39
CA VAL A 197 2.25 -14.66 -17.34
C VAL A 197 1.77 -15.46 -16.13
N GLU A 198 1.12 -16.60 -16.33
CA GLU A 198 0.64 -17.48 -15.28
C GLU A 198 1.79 -17.95 -14.37
N ARG A 199 2.90 -18.35 -14.98
CA ARG A 199 4.07 -18.81 -14.24
C ARG A 199 4.83 -17.64 -13.59
N MET A 200 4.84 -16.45 -14.20
CA MET A 200 5.33 -15.23 -13.54
C MET A 200 4.51 -14.88 -12.30
N MET A 201 3.18 -15.04 -12.35
CA MET A 201 2.29 -14.83 -11.21
C MET A 201 2.57 -15.82 -10.07
N SER A 202 2.83 -17.10 -10.39
CA SER A 202 3.26 -18.10 -9.39
C SER A 202 4.62 -17.75 -8.77
N HIS A 203 5.57 -17.26 -9.56
CA HIS A 203 6.86 -16.79 -9.03
C HIS A 203 6.71 -15.51 -8.18
N MET A 204 5.88 -14.56 -8.60
CA MET A 204 5.59 -13.34 -7.85
C MET A 204 4.98 -13.67 -6.49
N ALA A 205 4.04 -14.61 -6.45
CA ALA A 205 3.45 -15.14 -5.23
C ALA A 205 4.49 -15.72 -4.26
N HIS A 206 5.38 -16.57 -4.79
CA HIS A 206 6.43 -17.20 -3.99
C HIS A 206 7.45 -16.18 -3.49
N VAL A 207 7.90 -15.25 -4.33
CA VAL A 207 8.83 -14.18 -3.94
C VAL A 207 8.20 -13.27 -2.88
N ALA A 208 6.92 -12.95 -2.99
CA ALA A 208 6.20 -12.20 -1.96
C ALA A 208 6.19 -12.93 -0.61
N GLN A 209 6.06 -14.26 -0.60
CA GLN A 209 6.17 -15.04 0.64
C GLN A 209 7.60 -15.13 1.15
N LEU A 210 8.57 -15.37 0.26
CA LEU A 210 9.99 -15.54 0.58
C LEU A 210 10.58 -14.34 1.34
N HIS A 211 10.11 -13.13 0.99
CA HIS A 211 10.51 -11.89 1.65
C HIS A 211 9.45 -11.33 2.61
N ALA A 212 8.54 -12.19 3.08
CA ALA A 212 7.49 -11.84 4.02
C ALA A 212 6.80 -10.50 3.67
N LEU A 213 6.37 -10.33 2.41
CA LEU A 213 5.76 -9.09 1.94
C LEU A 213 4.53 -8.73 2.78
N GLY A 214 4.55 -7.60 3.47
CA GLY A 214 3.48 -7.17 4.35
C GLY A 214 2.23 -6.73 3.62
N VAL A 215 2.36 -5.74 2.73
CA VAL A 215 1.25 -5.21 1.91
C VAL A 215 1.74 -4.90 0.51
N LEU A 216 1.00 -5.37 -0.51
CA LEU A 216 1.18 -4.95 -1.90
C LEU A 216 0.19 -3.85 -2.26
N ILE A 217 0.68 -2.70 -2.70
CA ILE A 217 -0.13 -1.58 -3.17
C ILE A 217 -0.01 -1.50 -4.69
N ILE A 218 -1.15 -1.43 -5.38
CA ILE A 218 -1.20 -1.26 -6.84
C ILE A 218 -1.93 0.05 -7.13
N ASP A 219 -1.18 1.07 -7.52
CA ASP A 219 -1.70 2.39 -7.86
C ASP A 219 -2.19 2.47 -9.31
N GLU A 220 -3.06 3.42 -9.60
CA GLU A 220 -3.65 3.64 -10.93
C GLU A 220 -4.30 2.38 -11.55
N ILE A 221 -4.93 1.53 -10.72
CA ILE A 221 -5.48 0.21 -11.12
C ILE A 221 -6.42 0.28 -12.33
N GLN A 222 -7.05 1.43 -12.60
CA GLN A 222 -7.90 1.59 -13.78
C GLN A 222 -7.15 1.48 -15.12
N HIS A 223 -5.82 1.66 -15.18
CA HIS A 223 -5.06 1.46 -16.43
C HIS A 223 -5.17 0.03 -16.96
N LEU A 224 -5.61 -0.91 -16.13
CA LEU A 224 -5.77 -2.31 -16.49
C LEU A 224 -7.12 -2.62 -17.16
N LYS A 225 -8.03 -1.62 -17.26
CA LYS A 225 -9.34 -1.74 -17.95
C LYS A 225 -9.23 -1.91 -19.46
N GLY A 226 -8.20 -1.35 -20.09
CA GLY A 226 -8.10 -1.23 -21.56
C GLY A 226 -7.73 -2.51 -22.29
N VAL A 227 -7.56 -3.62 -21.58
CA VAL A 227 -7.01 -4.86 -22.12
C VAL A 227 -8.14 -5.75 -22.63
N LYS A 228 -8.11 -6.11 -23.93
CA LYS A 228 -9.07 -7.00 -24.59
C LYS A 228 -9.22 -8.41 -23.98
N VAL A 229 -8.39 -8.79 -23.00
CA VAL A 229 -8.31 -10.15 -22.43
C VAL A 229 -8.26 -10.16 -20.87
N GLY A 230 -8.09 -9.01 -20.19
CA GLY A 230 -7.32 -9.00 -18.93
C GLY A 230 -7.93 -8.53 -17.59
N PRO A 231 -9.07 -7.80 -17.49
CA PRO A 231 -9.53 -7.30 -16.19
C PRO A 231 -9.81 -8.43 -15.19
N ASP A 232 -10.46 -9.50 -15.66
CA ASP A 232 -10.84 -10.64 -14.84
C ASP A 232 -9.63 -11.47 -14.42
N ALA A 233 -8.60 -11.61 -15.27
CA ALA A 233 -7.41 -12.39 -14.96
C ALA A 233 -6.57 -11.76 -13.85
N LEU A 234 -6.34 -10.44 -13.92
CA LEU A 234 -5.63 -9.72 -12.85
C LEU A 234 -6.43 -9.76 -11.56
N LEU A 235 -7.73 -9.53 -11.66
CA LEU A 235 -8.58 -9.48 -10.50
C LEU A 235 -8.63 -10.85 -9.80
N LYS A 236 -8.75 -11.93 -10.58
CA LYS A 236 -8.55 -13.30 -10.09
C LYS A 236 -7.17 -13.47 -9.45
N PHE A 237 -6.10 -12.94 -10.05
CA PHE A 237 -4.77 -12.99 -9.46
C PHE A 237 -4.67 -12.24 -8.13
N MET A 238 -5.23 -11.04 -8.01
CA MET A 238 -5.26 -10.30 -6.74
C MET A 238 -6.07 -11.04 -5.67
N VAL A 239 -7.22 -11.62 -6.06
CA VAL A 239 -7.99 -12.48 -5.18
C VAL A 239 -7.17 -13.69 -4.75
N LYS A 240 -6.40 -14.31 -5.64
CA LYS A 240 -5.47 -15.41 -5.30
C LYS A 240 -4.33 -14.94 -4.39
N LEU A 241 -3.77 -13.75 -4.58
CA LEU A 241 -2.77 -13.17 -3.68
C LEU A 241 -3.29 -13.03 -2.26
N VAL A 242 -4.52 -12.52 -2.12
CA VAL A 242 -5.16 -12.38 -0.82
C VAL A 242 -5.54 -13.76 -0.28
N ASN A 243 -6.34 -14.54 -1.01
CA ASN A 243 -7.00 -15.76 -0.53
C ASN A 243 -6.10 -17.00 -0.44
N THR A 244 -5.12 -17.11 -1.32
CA THR A 244 -4.32 -18.33 -1.52
C THR A 244 -2.90 -18.16 -0.99
N ILE A 245 -2.34 -16.96 -1.11
CA ILE A 245 -0.94 -16.66 -0.79
C ILE A 245 -0.82 -16.01 0.59
N GLY A 246 -1.85 -15.30 1.05
CA GLY A 246 -1.90 -14.65 2.37
C GLY A 246 -1.19 -13.30 2.40
N VAL A 247 -1.12 -12.60 1.27
CA VAL A 247 -0.51 -11.26 1.17
C VAL A 247 -1.62 -10.22 1.01
N PRO A 248 -1.77 -9.28 1.95
CA PRO A 248 -2.67 -8.15 1.80
C PRO A 248 -2.41 -7.32 0.54
N VAL A 249 -3.47 -6.91 -0.14
CA VAL A 249 -3.39 -6.08 -1.36
C VAL A 249 -4.27 -4.83 -1.23
N ILE A 250 -3.75 -3.66 -1.61
CA ILE A 250 -4.49 -2.39 -1.65
C ILE A 250 -4.46 -1.84 -3.08
N PRO A 251 -5.53 -2.00 -3.87
CA PRO A 251 -5.69 -1.27 -5.12
C PRO A 251 -6.05 0.21 -4.85
N ILE A 252 -5.37 1.12 -5.54
CA ILE A 252 -5.67 2.55 -5.58
C ILE A 252 -6.09 2.91 -7.00
N GLY A 253 -7.16 3.68 -7.15
CA GLY A 253 -7.58 4.13 -8.49
C GLY A 253 -8.78 5.06 -8.51
N THR A 254 -9.30 5.28 -9.71
CA THR A 254 -10.49 6.11 -9.92
C THR A 254 -11.78 5.35 -9.60
N LEU A 255 -12.88 6.09 -9.43
CA LEU A 255 -14.21 5.49 -9.25
C LEU A 255 -14.62 4.59 -10.41
N GLY A 256 -14.07 4.80 -11.62
CA GLY A 256 -14.31 3.87 -12.72
C GLY A 256 -13.85 2.45 -12.37
N ALA A 257 -12.80 2.28 -11.56
CA ALA A 257 -12.29 0.95 -11.17
C ALA A 257 -13.24 0.20 -10.19
N LEU A 258 -14.29 0.86 -9.71
CA LEU A 258 -15.25 0.30 -8.77
C LEU A 258 -15.90 -0.98 -9.31
N GLU A 259 -16.32 -1.02 -10.57
CA GLU A 259 -16.95 -2.21 -11.17
C GLU A 259 -16.04 -3.43 -11.15
N ILE A 260 -14.76 -3.24 -11.51
CA ILE A 260 -13.74 -4.30 -11.46
C ILE A 260 -13.57 -4.78 -10.02
N LEU A 261 -13.44 -3.88 -9.07
CA LEU A 261 -13.12 -4.25 -7.70
C LEU A 261 -14.33 -4.80 -6.93
N GLN A 262 -15.55 -4.36 -7.27
CA GLN A 262 -16.75 -4.77 -6.57
C GLN A 262 -17.07 -6.25 -6.76
N ALA A 263 -16.92 -6.77 -7.97
CA ALA A 263 -17.21 -8.17 -8.30
C ALA A 263 -16.35 -9.13 -7.45
N SER A 264 -15.05 -8.85 -7.33
CA SER A 264 -14.08 -9.81 -6.80
C SER A 264 -13.65 -9.59 -5.36
N PHE A 265 -13.75 -8.36 -4.84
CA PHE A 265 -13.53 -8.09 -3.41
C PHE A 265 -14.84 -8.12 -2.60
N SER A 266 -15.93 -8.63 -3.16
CA SER A 266 -17.21 -8.86 -2.46
C SER A 266 -17.09 -9.92 -1.34
N GLN A 267 -16.18 -10.89 -1.48
CA GLN A 267 -15.89 -11.88 -0.42
C GLN A 267 -14.90 -11.34 0.62
N ALA A 268 -13.82 -10.66 0.19
CA ALA A 268 -12.83 -10.04 1.08
C ALA A 268 -13.43 -8.93 1.98
N ARG A 269 -14.45 -8.21 1.47
CA ARG A 269 -15.24 -7.23 2.26
C ARG A 269 -16.00 -7.88 3.42
N ARG A 270 -16.52 -9.10 3.24
CA ARG A 270 -17.27 -9.81 4.28
C ARG A 270 -16.37 -10.40 5.35
N ALA A 271 -15.14 -10.80 5.01
CA ALA A 271 -14.21 -11.43 5.94
C ALA A 271 -13.47 -10.43 6.85
N SER A 272 -13.23 -9.19 6.40
CA SER A 272 -12.36 -8.25 7.12
C SER A 272 -13.05 -7.04 7.76
N GLY A 273 -14.28 -6.71 7.37
CA GLY A 273 -14.99 -5.52 7.87
C GLY A 273 -14.35 -4.17 7.51
N LEU A 274 -13.19 -4.17 6.82
CA LEU A 274 -12.40 -2.97 6.54
C LEU A 274 -12.92 -2.11 5.39
N GLY A 275 -14.00 -2.51 4.70
CA GLY A 275 -14.69 -1.71 3.67
C GLY A 275 -13.81 -1.23 2.51
N SER A 276 -14.34 -0.37 1.64
CA SER A 276 -13.54 0.42 0.68
C SER A 276 -13.53 1.88 1.11
N LEU A 277 -12.42 2.57 0.90
CA LEU A 277 -12.30 4.00 1.12
C LEU A 277 -12.64 4.74 -0.18
N HIS A 278 -13.67 5.58 -0.13
CA HIS A 278 -14.06 6.43 -1.25
C HIS A 278 -13.72 7.89 -0.90
N TRP A 279 -12.78 8.46 -1.64
CA TRP A 279 -12.36 9.85 -1.51
C TRP A 279 -12.91 10.66 -2.66
N ASP A 280 -13.94 11.46 -2.37
CA ASP A 280 -14.45 12.46 -3.29
C ASP A 280 -13.81 13.83 -3.02
N ARG A 281 -14.24 14.83 -3.80
CA ARG A 281 -14.01 16.25 -3.56
C ARG A 281 -14.50 16.60 -2.16
N MET A 282 -13.74 17.47 -1.49
CA MET A 282 -14.14 17.94 -0.16
C MET A 282 -15.42 18.75 -0.27
N THR A 283 -16.38 18.45 0.59
CA THR A 283 -17.57 19.27 0.81
C THR A 283 -17.21 20.50 1.64
N PRO A 284 -17.84 21.67 1.41
CA PRO A 284 -17.65 22.85 2.24
C PRO A 284 -18.33 22.67 3.61
N ASP A 285 -17.74 21.84 4.45
CA ASP A 285 -18.19 21.51 5.80
C ASP A 285 -17.14 21.90 6.85
N ALA A 286 -17.39 21.54 8.11
CA ALA A 286 -16.48 21.83 9.21
C ALA A 286 -15.06 21.28 9.02
N THR A 287 -14.88 20.18 8.27
CA THR A 287 -13.54 19.65 7.94
C THR A 287 -12.84 20.56 6.94
N TRP A 288 -13.56 21.00 5.91
CA TRP A 288 -13.06 21.97 4.93
C TRP A 288 -12.71 23.31 5.57
N GLU A 289 -13.58 23.85 6.42
CA GLU A 289 -13.34 25.10 7.16
C GLU A 289 -12.09 24.99 8.04
N ARG A 290 -11.91 23.90 8.78
CA ARG A 290 -10.71 23.65 9.59
C ARG A 290 -9.45 23.53 8.73
N PHE A 291 -9.54 22.85 7.59
CA PHE A 291 -8.43 22.75 6.65
C PHE A 291 -8.04 24.13 6.11
N LEU A 292 -9.01 24.94 5.68
CA LEU A 292 -8.77 26.30 5.22
C LEU A 292 -8.15 27.16 6.32
N ALA A 293 -8.70 27.14 7.54
CA ALA A 293 -8.15 27.89 8.67
C ALA A 293 -6.71 27.50 8.99
N GLN A 294 -6.34 26.22 8.88
CA GLN A 294 -4.95 25.78 9.04
C GLN A 294 -4.07 26.27 7.89
N LEU A 295 -4.54 26.13 6.65
CA LEU A 295 -3.82 26.53 5.44
C LEU A 295 -3.59 28.05 5.38
N TRP A 296 -4.55 28.84 5.85
CA TRP A 296 -4.52 30.31 5.78
C TRP A 296 -3.41 30.95 6.62
N ASN A 297 -2.88 30.20 7.59
CA ASN A 297 -1.69 30.61 8.36
C ASN A 297 -0.42 30.66 7.50
N TYR A 298 -0.43 30.08 6.31
CA TYR A 298 0.71 29.99 5.39
C TYR A 298 0.47 30.85 4.15
N GLN A 299 0.55 32.18 4.32
CA GLN A 299 0.28 33.14 3.26
C GLN A 299 1.43 34.12 3.05
N TRP A 300 1.79 34.34 1.78
CA TRP A 300 2.79 35.32 1.36
C TRP A 300 2.15 36.56 0.72
N THR A 301 0.93 36.90 1.12
CA THR A 301 0.26 38.14 0.69
C THR A 301 0.75 39.33 1.53
N ASN A 302 0.75 40.51 0.91
CA ASN A 302 1.09 41.77 1.55
C ASN A 302 0.16 42.86 1.00
N PRO A 303 -0.81 43.37 1.79
CA PRO A 303 -1.05 43.03 3.20
C PRO A 303 -1.56 41.58 3.38
N ALA A 304 -1.49 41.09 4.62
CA ALA A 304 -2.07 39.80 4.97
C ALA A 304 -3.59 39.80 4.72
N THR A 305 -4.10 38.68 4.24
CA THR A 305 -5.51 38.48 3.90
C THR A 305 -6.19 37.71 5.02
N GLU A 306 -7.30 38.26 5.54
CA GLU A 306 -8.15 37.57 6.51
C GLU A 306 -8.91 36.40 5.84
N LEU A 307 -9.37 35.42 6.63
CA LEU A 307 -10.09 34.25 6.14
C LEU A 307 -11.58 34.56 5.91
#